data_AF-A0A6J1WSK3-F1
#
_entry.id   AF-A0A6J1WSK3-F1
#
_cell.length_a   1.000
_cell.length_b   1.000
_cell.length_c   1.000
_cell.angle_alpha   90.00
_cell.angle_beta   90.00
_cell.angle_gamma   90.00
#
_symmetry.space_group_name_H-M   'P 1'
#
loop_
_entity.id
_entity.type
_entity.pdbx_description
1 polymer ?
#
loop_
_entity_poly.entity_id
_entity_poly.type
_entity_poly.pdbx_seq_one_letter_code
_entity_poly.pdbx_strand_id
1 'polypeptide(L)'
;MKCAACLQGLKKQENVIVCSSVLCNQTFHAACTKAERLKQEELRSWICPDCCAKMRKGGDNSQTPVRSTTDNITVRKKSQMPSDNNLSPSEHGPALPESYALLSLSSEISLLRQNMNEMWNCFRERLDTLSERISNYDERLRVLETQACENAALKATISTLKDQLNNQTQLSLKKELEIAGLAENSNENPVHLALTTALKLGINLQETDLDYVSRVGPKRQSKEKNNDHPQPMPRPLVVAFVRRAKRDEFLEHSRSHRPLKSRDIVMDGSDSTVYINERLTSDNRRLFRDSRLFAKKHGYKYCWIRNGFIFLRKGDYKDRSPA
;
A
#
# COMPACT_ATOMS: atom_id res chain seq x y z
N MET A 1 20.54 -1.22 -5.21
CA MET A 1 20.39 -1.94 -3.92
C MET A 1 21.49 -1.45 -2.98
N LYS A 2 21.22 -1.25 -1.69
CA LYS A 2 22.22 -0.85 -0.68
C LYS A 2 22.45 -2.01 0.29
N CYS A 3 23.66 -2.15 0.80
CA CYS A 3 23.98 -3.10 1.86
C CYS A 3 23.32 -2.66 3.18
N ALA A 4 22.55 -3.52 3.82
CA ALA A 4 21.87 -3.20 5.08
C ALA A 4 22.82 -3.06 6.30
N ALA A 5 24.09 -3.50 6.20
CA ALA A 5 25.08 -3.33 7.26
C ALA A 5 25.89 -2.02 7.17
N CYS A 6 26.40 -1.66 5.97
CA CYS A 6 27.24 -0.46 5.79
C CYS A 6 26.56 0.68 5.04
N LEU A 7 25.32 0.48 4.57
CA LEU A 7 24.49 1.46 3.85
C LEU A 7 25.08 1.96 2.51
N GLN A 8 26.20 1.38 2.05
CA GLN A 8 26.80 1.66 0.76
C GLN A 8 26.09 0.90 -0.39
N GLY A 9 26.24 1.40 -1.62
CA GLY A 9 25.62 0.80 -2.80
C GLY A 9 26.31 -0.48 -3.26
N LEU A 10 25.53 -1.52 -3.56
CA LEU A 10 26.01 -2.83 -4.03
C LEU A 10 26.43 -2.75 -5.50
N LYS A 11 27.69 -3.04 -5.82
CA LYS A 11 28.19 -3.08 -7.21
C LYS A 11 27.98 -4.47 -7.83
N LYS A 12 27.87 -4.55 -9.15
CA LYS A 12 27.60 -5.80 -9.91
C LYS A 12 28.68 -6.89 -9.75
N GLN A 13 29.87 -6.55 -9.24
CA GLN A 13 31.03 -7.46 -9.12
C GLN A 13 31.30 -7.88 -7.66
N GLU A 14 30.51 -7.42 -6.69
CA GLU A 14 30.72 -7.73 -5.27
C GLU A 14 29.92 -8.98 -4.86
N ASN A 15 30.49 -9.81 -4.00
CA ASN A 15 29.78 -10.95 -3.42
C ASN A 15 28.68 -10.45 -2.48
N VAL A 16 27.42 -10.75 -2.80
CA VAL A 16 26.24 -10.33 -2.04
C VAL A 16 25.57 -11.54 -1.41
N ILE A 17 25.09 -11.39 -0.17
CA ILE A 17 24.28 -12.38 0.54
C ILE A 17 22.93 -11.77 0.92
N VAL A 18 21.88 -12.60 0.92
CA VAL A 18 20.52 -12.22 1.28
C VAL A 18 20.11 -12.99 2.54
N CYS A 19 19.47 -12.31 3.48
CA CYS A 19 18.95 -12.96 4.68
C CYS A 19 17.78 -13.90 4.32
N SER A 20 17.89 -15.17 4.71
CA SER A 20 16.86 -16.19 4.45
C SER A 20 15.63 -16.11 5.38
N SER A 21 15.59 -15.15 6.30
CA SER A 21 14.41 -14.90 7.13
C SER A 21 13.28 -14.29 6.29
N VAL A 22 12.10 -14.92 6.35
CA VAL A 22 10.88 -14.55 5.59
C VAL A 22 10.46 -13.09 5.85
N LEU A 23 10.78 -12.53 7.01
CA LEU A 23 10.39 -11.18 7.42
C LEU A 23 11.45 -10.09 7.14
N CYS A 24 12.61 -10.45 6.60
CA CYS A 24 13.75 -9.53 6.43
C CYS A 24 14.09 -9.26 4.97
N ASN A 25 14.43 -10.32 4.23
CA ASN A 25 14.84 -10.27 2.82
C ASN A 25 15.85 -9.14 2.45
N GLN A 26 16.66 -8.70 3.43
CA GLN A 26 17.65 -7.64 3.24
C GLN A 26 18.93 -8.19 2.61
N THR A 27 19.59 -7.35 1.81
CA THR A 27 20.83 -7.69 1.08
C THR A 27 22.06 -7.08 1.75
N PHE A 28 23.16 -7.83 1.83
CA PHE A 28 24.39 -7.45 2.50
C PHE A 28 25.61 -7.77 1.62
N HIS A 29 26.69 -6.99 1.74
CA HIS A 29 27.99 -7.47 1.26
C HIS A 29 28.40 -8.70 2.07
N ALA A 30 28.96 -9.71 1.41
CA ALA A 30 29.51 -10.89 2.08
C ALA A 30 30.63 -10.51 3.07
N ALA A 31 31.48 -9.53 2.71
CA ALA A 31 32.50 -8.96 3.59
C ALA A 31 31.93 -8.31 4.87
N CYS A 32 30.83 -7.55 4.75
CA CYS A 32 30.20 -6.88 5.90
C CYS A 32 29.59 -7.84 6.92
N THR A 33 29.35 -9.09 6.52
CA THR A 33 28.70 -10.12 7.34
C THR A 33 29.61 -11.30 7.64
N LYS A 34 30.89 -11.24 7.22
CA LYS A 34 31.87 -12.34 7.25
C LYS A 34 31.38 -13.63 6.57
N ALA A 35 30.39 -13.50 5.68
CA ALA A 35 29.77 -14.63 5.00
C ALA A 35 30.66 -15.25 3.90
N GLU A 36 31.76 -14.58 3.53
CA GLU A 36 32.76 -15.11 2.57
C GLU A 36 33.41 -16.42 3.02
N ARG A 37 33.35 -16.73 4.32
CA ARG A 37 33.93 -17.95 4.92
C ARG A 37 32.93 -19.11 5.04
N LEU A 38 31.69 -18.91 4.64
CA LEU A 38 30.63 -19.91 4.76
C LEU A 38 30.61 -20.86 3.57
N LYS A 39 30.29 -22.12 3.82
CA LYS A 39 30.08 -23.11 2.76
C LYS A 39 28.77 -22.82 2.01
N GLN A 40 28.65 -23.34 0.79
CA GLN A 40 27.50 -23.04 -0.09
C GLN A 40 26.14 -23.48 0.48
N GLU A 41 26.12 -24.48 1.35
CA GLU A 41 24.93 -24.92 2.08
C GLU A 41 24.54 -23.92 3.20
N GLU A 42 25.52 -23.41 3.92
CA GLU A 42 25.32 -22.42 5.01
C GLU A 42 24.88 -21.06 4.47
N LEU A 43 25.32 -20.70 3.25
CA LEU A 43 24.88 -19.48 2.56
C LEU A 43 23.39 -19.49 2.24
N ARG A 44 22.79 -20.66 1.97
CA ARG A 44 21.35 -20.79 1.65
C ARG A 44 20.47 -20.63 2.89
N SER A 45 20.94 -21.07 4.05
CA SER A 45 20.24 -20.94 5.33
C SER A 45 20.72 -19.76 6.17
N TRP A 46 21.49 -18.84 5.59
CA TRP A 46 22.09 -17.73 6.34
C TRP A 46 21.04 -16.72 6.80
N ILE A 47 21.07 -16.39 8.08
CA ILE A 47 20.18 -15.41 8.70
C ILE A 47 21.03 -14.24 9.20
N CYS A 48 20.62 -13.01 8.91
CA CYS A 48 21.37 -11.83 9.31
C CYS A 48 21.42 -11.67 10.85
N PRO A 49 22.43 -10.95 11.39
CA PRO A 49 22.58 -10.75 12.83
C PRO A 49 21.32 -10.21 13.52
N ASP A 50 20.60 -9.29 12.88
CA ASP A 50 19.37 -8.70 13.44
C ASP A 50 18.23 -9.72 13.55
N CYS A 51 18.09 -10.59 12.54
CA CYS A 51 17.09 -11.66 12.59
C CYS A 51 17.48 -12.74 13.58
N CYS A 52 18.78 -13.08 13.67
CA CYS A 52 19.29 -14.03 14.64
C CYS A 52 19.08 -13.54 16.08
N ALA A 53 19.30 -12.24 16.34
CA ALA A 53 19.02 -11.61 17.62
C ALA A 53 17.52 -11.64 17.98
N LYS A 54 16.63 -11.43 17.00
CA LYS A 54 15.18 -11.50 17.19
C LYS A 54 14.65 -12.93 17.41
N MET A 55 15.35 -13.96 16.94
CA MET A 55 14.92 -15.36 17.08
C MET A 55 15.25 -15.98 18.45
N ARG A 56 16.08 -15.35 19.29
CA ARG A 56 16.40 -15.89 20.63
C ARG A 56 15.56 -15.25 21.73
N LYS A 57 14.44 -15.92 22.07
CA LYS A 57 13.94 -16.23 23.43
C LYS A 57 12.46 -16.63 23.33
N GLY A 58 12.23 -17.91 23.07
CA GLY A 58 10.91 -18.52 23.07
C GLY A 58 11.03 -20.02 23.34
N GLY A 59 11.71 -20.37 24.43
CA GLY A 59 11.63 -21.70 25.03
C GLY A 59 10.60 -21.68 26.15
N ASP A 60 9.90 -22.79 26.34
CA ASP A 60 8.97 -22.97 27.45
C ASP A 60 9.74 -22.87 28.79
N ASN A 61 9.47 -21.80 29.55
CA ASN A 61 10.10 -21.51 30.84
C ASN A 61 9.36 -22.17 32.02
N SER A 62 8.44 -23.11 31.76
CA SER A 62 7.61 -23.81 32.75
C SER A 62 8.40 -24.59 33.81
N GLN A 63 9.71 -24.81 33.62
CA GLN A 63 10.61 -25.52 34.54
C GLN A 63 11.74 -24.62 35.10
N THR A 64 11.62 -23.30 35.02
CA THR A 64 12.62 -22.38 35.58
C THR A 64 12.26 -22.10 37.04
N PRO A 65 13.06 -22.53 38.04
CA PRO A 65 12.70 -22.31 39.44
C PRO A 65 12.71 -20.80 39.73
N VAL A 66 11.58 -20.29 40.20
CA VAL A 66 11.44 -18.91 40.65
C VAL A 66 12.39 -18.71 41.83
N ARG A 67 13.45 -17.92 41.62
CA ARG A 67 14.27 -17.43 42.74
C ARG A 67 13.48 -16.37 43.46
N SER A 68 12.97 -16.74 44.62
CA SER A 68 12.40 -15.85 45.63
C SER A 68 13.37 -14.69 45.89
N THR A 69 12.80 -13.50 45.98
CA THR A 69 13.44 -12.27 46.42
C THR A 69 14.14 -12.46 47.77
N THR A 70 15.47 -12.41 47.78
CA THR A 70 16.25 -11.94 48.93
C THR A 70 17.44 -11.17 48.41
N ASP A 71 17.64 -9.98 48.96
CA ASP A 71 18.70 -9.03 48.68
C ASP A 71 20.07 -9.70 48.54
N ASN A 72 20.67 -9.58 47.35
CA ASN A 72 22.09 -9.84 47.17
C ASN A 72 22.89 -8.58 47.49
N ILE A 73 22.86 -8.18 48.77
CA ILE A 73 23.90 -7.35 49.37
C ILE A 73 25.01 -8.32 49.75
N THR A 74 26.16 -8.26 49.07
CA THR A 74 27.39 -8.91 49.57
C THR A 74 27.84 -8.20 50.84
N VAL A 75 27.37 -8.67 51.99
CA VAL A 75 27.91 -8.32 53.31
C VAL A 75 29.28 -8.97 53.42
N ARG A 76 30.34 -8.16 53.37
CA ARG A 76 31.69 -8.61 53.69
C ARG A 76 31.76 -8.98 55.17
N LYS A 77 31.95 -10.27 55.43
CA LYS A 77 32.11 -10.85 56.77
C LYS A 77 33.33 -10.20 57.46
N LYS A 78 33.08 -9.53 58.58
CA LYS A 78 34.07 -9.00 59.50
C LYS A 78 34.84 -10.20 60.09
N SER A 79 36.09 -10.39 59.68
CA SER A 79 37.01 -11.31 60.34
C SER A 79 37.44 -10.68 61.67
N GLN A 80 37.02 -11.32 62.78
CA GLN A 80 37.57 -11.08 64.11
C GLN A 80 39.01 -11.62 64.14
N MET A 81 39.94 -10.76 64.54
CA MET A 81 41.29 -11.16 64.95
C MET A 81 41.20 -11.86 66.32
N PRO A 82 42.04 -12.88 66.60
CA PRO A 82 42.22 -13.36 67.97
C PRO A 82 43.02 -12.33 68.77
N SER A 83 42.55 -12.09 69.99
CA SER A 83 43.27 -11.34 71.02
C SER A 83 44.22 -12.30 71.73
N ASP A 84 45.52 -12.15 71.49
CA ASP A 84 46.55 -12.66 72.40
C ASP A 84 47.24 -11.48 73.06
N ASN A 85 46.92 -11.32 74.35
CA ASN A 85 47.67 -10.50 75.30
C ASN A 85 48.98 -11.23 75.62
N ASN A 86 50.12 -10.65 75.26
CA ASN A 86 51.33 -10.85 76.04
C ASN A 86 52.22 -9.60 75.96
N LEU A 87 52.43 -9.00 77.13
CA LEU A 87 53.39 -7.95 77.38
C LEU A 87 54.82 -8.51 77.35
N SER A 88 55.73 -7.84 76.64
CA SER A 88 57.02 -7.41 77.21
C SER A 88 57.69 -6.35 76.30
N PRO A 89 58.48 -5.43 76.87
CA PRO A 89 58.95 -4.23 76.17
C PRO A 89 60.35 -4.41 75.60
N SER A 90 60.61 -3.88 74.40
CA SER A 90 61.96 -3.49 74.02
C SER A 90 61.92 -2.30 73.07
N GLU A 91 62.61 -1.26 73.49
CA GLU A 91 62.89 -0.01 72.81
C GLU A 91 63.64 -0.23 71.47
N HIS A 92 63.50 0.70 70.52
CA HIS A 92 64.59 1.46 69.84
C HIS A 92 64.17 2.00 68.46
N GLY A 93 64.26 3.33 68.27
CA GLY A 93 64.64 3.94 66.98
C GLY A 93 63.58 4.76 66.22
N PRO A 94 63.87 6.02 65.80
CA PRO A 94 62.91 6.92 65.16
C PRO A 94 62.83 6.71 63.63
N ALA A 95 61.62 6.73 63.07
CA ALA A 95 61.41 6.78 61.61
C ALA A 95 60.37 7.85 61.26
N LEU A 96 60.86 9.05 60.95
CA LEU A 96 60.12 10.15 60.30
C LEU A 96 60.38 10.08 58.79
N PRO A 97 59.52 9.39 58.01
CA PRO A 97 59.02 9.98 56.75
C PRO A 97 57.54 9.65 56.41
N GLU A 98 56.85 8.86 57.22
CA GLU A 98 55.53 8.29 56.89
C GLU A 98 54.37 9.30 56.98
N SER A 99 54.51 10.32 57.83
CA SER A 99 53.50 11.37 58.07
C SER A 99 53.25 12.27 56.85
N TYR A 100 54.28 12.62 56.07
CA TYR A 100 54.15 13.53 54.93
C TYR A 100 53.55 12.82 53.70
N ALA A 101 53.91 11.55 53.48
CA ALA A 101 53.34 10.74 52.42
C ALA A 101 51.83 10.50 52.64
N LEU A 102 51.42 10.25 53.89
CA LEU A 102 50.01 10.03 54.25
C LEU A 102 49.17 11.31 54.13
N LEU A 103 49.74 12.48 54.48
CA LEU A 103 49.13 13.79 54.23
C LEU A 103 48.99 14.09 52.72
N SER A 104 50.01 13.81 51.92
CA SER A 104 49.97 13.98 50.45
C SER A 104 48.86 13.13 49.82
N LEU A 105 48.77 11.85 50.21
CA LEU A 105 47.75 10.91 49.75
C LEU A 105 46.34 11.36 50.16
N SER A 106 46.18 11.91 51.37
CA SER A 106 44.88 12.45 51.82
C SER A 106 44.42 13.66 50.99
N SER A 107 45.38 14.48 50.54
CA SER A 107 45.10 15.62 49.68
C SER A 107 44.70 15.16 48.27
N GLU A 108 45.41 14.16 47.72
CA GLU A 108 45.06 13.55 46.43
C GLU A 108 43.69 12.86 46.46
N ILE A 109 43.36 12.13 47.54
CA ILE A 109 42.03 11.52 47.72
C ILE A 109 40.94 12.59 47.79
N SER A 110 41.21 13.72 48.45
CA SER A 110 40.26 14.84 48.53
C SER A 110 40.02 15.46 47.15
N LEU A 111 41.08 15.67 46.37
CA LEU A 111 41.01 16.15 44.99
C LEU A 111 40.26 15.16 44.08
N LEU A 112 40.52 13.86 44.24
CA LEU A 112 39.86 12.81 43.47
C LEU A 112 38.36 12.74 43.79
N ARG A 113 37.97 12.92 45.06
CA ARG A 113 36.55 13.04 45.47
C ARG A 113 35.90 14.27 44.85
N GLN A 114 36.60 15.40 44.80
CA GLN A 114 36.08 16.63 44.19
C GLN A 114 35.86 16.44 42.69
N ASN A 115 36.86 15.92 41.97
CA ASN A 115 36.76 15.59 40.55
C ASN A 115 35.65 14.57 40.25
N MET A 116 35.49 13.55 41.10
CA MET A 116 34.40 12.58 40.98
C MET A 116 33.03 13.25 41.15
N ASN A 117 32.90 14.21 42.07
CA ASN A 117 31.64 14.88 42.32
C ASN A 117 31.26 15.84 41.16
N GLU A 118 32.24 16.55 40.61
CA GLU A 118 32.07 17.37 39.40
C GLU A 118 31.67 16.51 38.18
N MET A 119 32.34 15.38 37.99
CA MET A 119 31.99 14.42 36.93
C MET A 119 30.58 13.85 37.12
N TRP A 120 30.19 13.55 38.37
CA TRP A 120 28.87 13.05 38.71
C TRP A 120 27.76 14.08 38.42
N ASN A 121 27.99 15.35 38.75
CA ASN A 121 27.06 16.44 38.44
C ASN A 121 26.91 16.64 36.93
N CYS A 122 28.02 16.68 36.18
CA CYS A 122 27.99 16.76 34.72
C CYS A 122 27.25 15.56 34.09
N PHE A 123 27.47 14.35 34.62
CA PHE A 123 26.77 13.16 34.17
C PHE A 123 25.26 13.23 34.44
N ARG A 124 24.86 13.73 35.62
CA ARG A 124 23.45 13.94 35.98
C ARG A 124 22.76 14.91 35.04
N GLU A 125 23.33 16.10 34.81
CA GLU A 125 22.77 17.08 33.88
C GLU A 125 22.57 16.50 32.47
N ARG A 126 23.53 15.69 32.03
CA ARG A 126 23.46 15.03 30.72
C ARG A 126 22.41 13.93 30.68
N LEU A 127 22.20 13.19 31.77
CA LEU A 127 21.10 12.25 31.90
C LEU A 127 19.74 12.96 31.90
N ASP A 128 19.60 14.08 32.60
CA ASP A 128 18.36 14.87 32.64
C ASP A 128 18.02 15.41 31.24
N THR A 129 19.01 15.93 30.52
CA THR A 129 18.85 16.40 29.13
C THR A 129 18.43 15.26 28.19
N LEU A 130 19.00 14.06 28.36
CA LEU A 130 18.62 12.89 27.56
C LEU A 130 17.20 12.42 27.89
N SER A 131 16.82 12.43 29.17
CA SER A 131 15.48 12.10 29.64
C SER A 131 14.42 13.04 29.05
N GLU A 132 14.70 14.35 29.02
CA GLU A 132 13.84 15.35 28.39
C GLU A 132 13.71 15.12 26.88
N ARG A 133 14.82 14.85 26.20
CA ARG A 133 14.80 14.53 24.76
C ARG A 133 14.00 13.27 24.45
N ILE A 134 14.13 12.22 25.26
CA ILE A 134 13.35 10.99 25.11
C ILE A 134 11.86 11.30 25.27
N SER A 135 11.50 12.07 26.30
CA SER A 135 10.11 12.48 26.53
C SER A 135 9.54 13.28 25.35
N ASN A 136 10.33 14.17 24.75
CA ASN A 136 9.93 14.92 23.55
C ASN A 136 9.73 14.02 22.32
N TYR A 137 10.62 13.05 22.12
CA TYR A 137 10.49 12.08 21.04
C TYR A 137 9.27 11.18 21.22
N ASP A 138 8.98 10.74 22.44
CA ASP A 138 7.78 9.96 22.76
C ASP A 138 6.50 10.74 22.43
N GLU A 139 6.44 12.02 22.80
CA GLU A 139 5.29 12.87 22.47
C GLU A 139 5.16 13.07 20.95
N ARG A 140 6.28 13.32 20.26
CA ARG A 140 6.28 13.44 18.80
C ARG A 140 5.87 12.14 18.12
N LEU A 141 6.27 10.99 18.65
CA LEU A 141 5.84 9.68 18.15
C LEU A 141 4.33 9.50 18.31
N ARG A 142 3.77 9.84 19.47
CA ARG A 142 2.30 9.80 19.68
C ARG A 142 1.55 10.66 18.67
N VAL A 143 2.00 11.89 18.43
CA VAL A 143 1.37 12.78 17.43
C VAL A 143 1.45 12.19 16.02
N LEU A 144 2.57 11.55 15.66
CA LEU A 144 2.72 10.91 14.35
C LEU A 144 1.80 9.69 14.21
N GLU A 145 1.65 8.90 15.26
CA GLU A 145 0.76 7.75 15.29
C GLU A 145 -0.72 8.16 15.16
N THR A 146 -1.15 9.19 15.89
CA THR A 146 -2.52 9.71 15.76
C THR A 146 -2.79 10.25 14.37
N GLN A 147 -1.86 11.04 13.80
CA GLN A 147 -1.96 11.53 12.43
C GLN A 147 -1.98 10.40 11.40
N ALA A 148 -1.24 9.30 11.62
CA ALA A 148 -1.27 8.16 10.73
C ALA A 148 -2.64 7.45 10.75
N CYS A 149 -3.24 7.29 11.94
CA CYS A 149 -4.59 6.78 12.10
C CYS A 149 -5.64 7.68 11.43
N GLU A 150 -5.57 8.99 11.65
CA GLU A 150 -6.47 9.97 11.02
C GLU A 150 -6.33 9.95 9.50
N ASN A 151 -5.09 9.93 8.97
CA ASN A 151 -4.86 9.84 7.53
C ASN A 151 -5.43 8.54 6.93
N ALA A 152 -5.34 7.42 7.64
CA ALA A 152 -5.96 6.18 7.21
C ALA A 152 -7.49 6.30 7.17
N ALA A 153 -8.10 6.87 8.21
CA ALA A 153 -9.55 7.11 8.28
C ALA A 153 -10.02 8.08 7.16
N LEU A 154 -9.30 9.18 6.95
CA LEU A 154 -9.59 10.14 5.88
C LEU A 154 -9.50 9.50 4.50
N LYS A 155 -8.46 8.69 4.23
CA LYS A 155 -8.34 7.95 2.96
C LYS A 155 -9.50 6.98 2.75
N ALA A 156 -9.94 6.29 3.81
CA ALA A 156 -11.11 5.42 3.75
C ALA A 156 -12.38 6.22 3.41
N THR A 157 -12.62 7.35 4.07
CA THR A 157 -13.74 8.24 3.79
C THR A 157 -13.71 8.77 2.36
N ILE A 158 -12.54 9.20 1.86
CA ILE A 158 -12.38 9.65 0.47
C ILE A 158 -12.73 8.53 -0.51
N SER A 159 -12.33 7.28 -0.24
CA SER A 159 -12.70 6.14 -1.08
C SER A 159 -14.21 5.95 -1.11
N THR A 160 -14.87 5.93 0.05
CA THR A 160 -16.33 5.78 0.16
C THR A 160 -17.06 6.89 -0.57
N LEU A 161 -16.63 8.15 -0.42
CA LEU A 161 -17.24 9.29 -1.10
C LEU A 161 -17.08 9.22 -2.62
N LYS A 162 -15.91 8.78 -3.12
CA LYS A 162 -15.70 8.56 -4.55
C LYS A 162 -16.63 7.49 -5.10
N ASP A 163 -16.82 6.38 -4.37
CA ASP A 163 -17.72 5.31 -4.78
C ASP A 163 -19.18 5.78 -4.78
N GLN A 164 -19.60 6.52 -3.75
CA GLN A 164 -20.94 7.13 -3.68
C GLN A 164 -21.16 8.11 -4.85
N LEU A 165 -20.18 8.96 -5.15
CA LEU A 165 -20.25 9.91 -6.26
C LEU A 165 -20.35 9.19 -7.61
N ASN A 166 -19.55 8.15 -7.85
CA ASN A 166 -19.63 7.35 -9.07
C ASN A 166 -20.99 6.65 -9.19
N ASN A 167 -21.52 6.09 -8.09
CA ASN A 167 -22.84 5.48 -8.07
C ASN A 167 -23.94 6.49 -8.41
N GLN A 168 -23.92 7.68 -7.80
CA GLN A 168 -24.89 8.73 -8.09
C GLN A 168 -24.79 9.24 -9.54
N THR A 169 -23.57 9.37 -10.06
CA THR A 169 -23.34 9.71 -11.47
C THR A 169 -23.86 8.60 -12.39
N GLN A 170 -23.67 7.32 -12.05
CA GLN A 170 -24.23 6.23 -12.83
C GLN A 170 -25.76 6.20 -12.78
N LEU A 171 -26.36 6.62 -11.66
CA LEU A 171 -27.82 6.75 -11.52
C LEU A 171 -28.40 7.83 -12.45
N SER A 172 -27.72 8.97 -12.62
CA SER A 172 -28.20 10.03 -13.52
C SER A 172 -28.18 9.59 -14.98
N LEU A 173 -27.23 8.73 -15.37
CA LEU A 173 -27.13 8.16 -16.72
C LEU A 173 -28.17 7.07 -17.04
N LYS A 174 -29.05 6.69 -16.09
CA LYS A 174 -30.06 5.63 -16.30
C LYS A 174 -31.06 5.91 -17.41
N LYS A 175 -31.19 7.16 -17.87
CA LYS A 175 -32.07 7.52 -18.98
C LYS A 175 -31.31 7.69 -20.29
N GLU A 176 -30.01 7.43 -20.30
CA GLU A 176 -29.16 7.62 -21.47
C GLU A 176 -28.73 6.29 -22.07
N LEU A 177 -28.58 6.27 -23.39
CA LEU A 177 -27.91 5.19 -24.10
C LEU A 177 -26.81 5.75 -24.99
N GLU A 178 -25.89 4.87 -25.36
CA GLU A 178 -24.77 5.15 -26.25
C GLU A 178 -24.89 4.26 -27.49
N ILE A 179 -25.00 4.87 -28.67
CA ILE A 179 -24.92 4.16 -29.95
C ILE A 179 -23.58 4.47 -30.62
N ALA A 180 -22.78 3.42 -30.78
CA ALA A 180 -21.44 3.46 -31.36
C ALA A 180 -21.43 2.83 -32.76
N GLY A 181 -20.51 3.27 -33.61
CA GLY A 181 -20.33 2.71 -34.96
C GLY A 181 -21.22 3.35 -36.03
N LEU A 182 -21.87 4.49 -35.75
CA LEU A 182 -22.53 5.31 -36.76
C LEU A 182 -21.51 6.19 -37.49
N ALA A 183 -21.45 6.14 -38.81
CA ALA A 183 -20.66 7.07 -39.63
C ALA A 183 -21.00 8.54 -39.29
N GLU A 184 -20.01 9.42 -39.30
CA GLU A 184 -20.18 10.85 -39.01
C GLU A 184 -20.24 11.64 -40.32
N ASN A 185 -21.29 12.44 -40.47
CA ASN A 185 -21.42 13.37 -41.59
C ASN A 185 -21.40 14.82 -41.09
N SER A 186 -20.84 15.76 -41.88
CA SER A 186 -20.71 17.17 -41.47
C SER A 186 -22.07 17.86 -41.19
N ASN A 187 -23.11 17.45 -41.91
CA ASN A 187 -24.47 18.00 -41.81
C ASN A 187 -25.46 16.94 -41.31
N GLU A 188 -25.09 16.16 -40.30
CA GLU A 188 -26.01 15.19 -39.70
C GLU A 188 -26.97 15.85 -38.70
N ASN A 189 -28.22 15.37 -38.65
CA ASN A 189 -29.16 15.68 -37.57
C ASN A 189 -29.13 14.52 -36.55
N PRO A 190 -28.56 14.72 -35.34
CA PRO A 190 -28.46 13.68 -34.32
C PRO A 190 -29.80 13.08 -33.90
N VAL A 191 -30.85 13.91 -33.82
CA VAL A 191 -32.21 13.47 -33.45
C VAL A 191 -32.76 12.54 -34.52
N HIS A 192 -32.64 12.94 -35.79
CA HIS A 192 -33.06 12.09 -36.92
C HIS A 192 -32.33 10.75 -36.96
N LEU A 193 -31.04 10.70 -36.62
CA LEU A 193 -30.29 9.44 -36.51
C LEU A 193 -30.87 8.53 -35.41
N ALA A 194 -31.22 9.08 -34.24
CA ALA A 194 -31.84 8.32 -33.17
C ALA A 194 -33.22 7.77 -33.58
N LEU A 195 -34.06 8.59 -34.23
CA LEU A 195 -35.37 8.18 -34.74
C LEU A 195 -35.26 7.10 -35.82
N THR A 196 -34.33 7.27 -36.77
CA THR A 196 -34.07 6.28 -37.83
C THR A 196 -33.59 4.96 -37.22
N THR A 197 -32.72 5.02 -36.21
CA THR A 197 -32.25 3.82 -35.49
C THR A 197 -33.42 3.11 -34.80
N ALA A 198 -34.31 3.84 -34.11
CA ALA A 198 -35.51 3.28 -33.49
C ALA A 198 -36.43 2.61 -34.52
N LEU A 199 -36.68 3.28 -35.66
CA LEU A 199 -37.51 2.75 -36.73
C LEU A 199 -36.93 1.44 -37.29
N LYS A 200 -35.60 1.36 -37.45
CA LYS A 200 -34.92 0.14 -37.90
C LYS A 200 -34.96 -0.99 -36.86
N LEU A 201 -35.14 -0.67 -35.58
CA LEU A 201 -35.38 -1.64 -34.50
C LEU A 201 -36.86 -2.00 -34.33
N GLY A 202 -37.76 -1.38 -35.09
CA GLY A 202 -39.21 -1.57 -34.97
C GLY A 202 -39.83 -0.87 -33.75
N ILE A 203 -39.18 0.16 -33.21
CA ILE A 203 -39.66 0.93 -32.06
C ILE A 203 -40.32 2.21 -32.57
N ASN A 204 -41.54 2.49 -32.11
CA ASN A 204 -42.15 3.79 -32.31
C ASN A 204 -41.54 4.80 -31.32
N LEU A 205 -40.64 5.65 -31.80
CA LEU A 205 -39.98 6.69 -31.02
C LEU A 205 -40.36 8.06 -31.58
N GLN A 206 -40.78 8.97 -30.70
CA GLN A 206 -41.10 10.36 -31.07
C GLN A 206 -40.05 11.32 -30.50
N GLU A 207 -39.96 12.53 -31.06
CA GLU A 207 -39.07 13.57 -30.55
C GLU A 207 -39.40 13.96 -29.09
N THR A 208 -40.67 13.86 -28.70
CA THR A 208 -41.14 14.12 -27.32
C THR A 208 -40.66 13.09 -26.30
N ASP A 209 -40.21 11.91 -26.73
CA ASP A 209 -39.62 10.89 -25.87
C ASP A 209 -38.13 11.18 -25.56
N LEU A 210 -37.53 12.10 -26.31
CA LEU A 210 -36.12 12.46 -26.25
C LEU A 210 -35.93 13.74 -25.44
N ASP A 211 -34.90 13.76 -24.60
CA ASP A 211 -34.47 14.94 -23.84
C ASP A 211 -33.39 15.69 -24.64
N TYR A 212 -32.29 15.00 -24.95
CA TYR A 212 -31.25 15.53 -25.83
C TYR A 212 -30.54 14.41 -26.60
N VAL A 213 -29.98 14.75 -27.76
CA VAL A 213 -29.20 13.83 -28.58
C VAL A 213 -27.95 14.52 -29.12
N SER A 214 -26.77 13.94 -28.87
CA SER A 214 -25.51 14.53 -29.32
C SER A 214 -24.39 13.52 -29.52
N ARG A 215 -23.43 13.84 -30.39
CA ARG A 215 -22.16 13.11 -30.50
C ARG A 215 -21.26 13.49 -29.33
N VAL A 216 -20.71 12.51 -28.62
CA VAL A 216 -19.85 12.76 -27.45
C VAL A 216 -18.41 12.39 -27.73
N GLY A 217 -17.51 13.28 -27.32
CA GLY A 217 -16.06 13.11 -27.43
C GLY A 217 -15.41 14.06 -28.45
N PRO A 218 -14.07 14.15 -28.44
CA PRO A 218 -13.33 15.01 -29.35
C PRO A 218 -13.45 14.49 -30.79
N LYS A 219 -13.67 15.40 -31.75
CA LYS A 219 -13.59 15.05 -33.19
C LYS A 219 -12.18 14.54 -33.46
N ARG A 220 -12.07 13.26 -33.83
CA ARG A 220 -10.80 12.67 -34.24
C ARG A 220 -10.62 13.00 -35.71
N GLN A 221 -9.72 13.91 -36.03
CA GLN A 221 -9.34 14.15 -37.41
C GLN A 221 -8.82 12.83 -37.99
N SER A 222 -9.29 12.46 -39.18
CA SER A 222 -8.64 11.43 -39.97
C SER A 222 -7.24 11.94 -40.28
N LYS A 223 -6.23 11.47 -39.54
CA LYS A 223 -4.87 11.52 -40.07
C LYS A 223 -4.92 10.83 -41.44
N GLU A 224 -4.24 11.41 -42.41
CA GLU A 224 -4.21 10.99 -43.81
C GLU A 224 -4.25 9.47 -43.93
N LYS A 225 -4.96 8.98 -44.96
CA LYS A 225 -5.17 7.57 -45.29
C LYS A 225 -3.83 6.86 -45.53
N ASN A 226 -3.06 6.62 -44.49
CA ASN A 226 -2.04 5.57 -44.49
C ASN A 226 -2.83 4.27 -44.43
N ASN A 227 -2.76 3.49 -45.50
CA ASN A 227 -3.50 2.25 -45.70
C ASN A 227 -3.27 1.19 -44.59
N ASP A 228 -2.28 1.41 -43.71
CA ASP A 228 -1.90 0.51 -42.62
C ASP A 228 -2.56 0.82 -41.26
N HIS A 229 -3.34 1.91 -41.14
CA HIS A 229 -4.03 2.24 -39.89
C HIS A 229 -5.56 2.17 -40.02
N PRO A 230 -6.24 1.44 -39.11
CA PRO A 230 -7.70 1.39 -39.10
C PRO A 230 -8.27 2.81 -38.95
N GLN A 231 -9.26 3.13 -39.79
CA GLN A 231 -9.96 4.42 -39.75
C GLN A 231 -10.37 4.77 -38.32
N PRO A 232 -10.23 6.04 -37.90
CA PRO A 232 -10.59 6.44 -36.55
C PRO A 232 -12.07 6.12 -36.31
N MET A 233 -12.34 5.38 -35.23
CA MET A 233 -13.71 5.00 -34.87
C MET A 233 -14.55 6.27 -34.66
N PRO A 234 -15.75 6.36 -35.29
CA PRO A 234 -16.60 7.53 -35.16
C PRO A 234 -17.04 7.73 -33.71
N ARG A 235 -17.29 8.98 -33.33
CA ARG A 235 -17.78 9.35 -32.02
C ARG A 235 -19.13 8.71 -31.76
N PRO A 236 -19.35 8.15 -30.57
CA PRO A 236 -20.64 7.61 -30.22
C PRO A 236 -21.70 8.72 -30.15
N LEU A 237 -22.91 8.36 -30.51
CA LEU A 237 -24.10 9.16 -30.31
C LEU A 237 -24.70 8.83 -28.95
N VAL A 238 -24.88 9.84 -28.09
CA VAL A 238 -25.61 9.71 -26.83
C VAL A 238 -27.04 10.19 -27.04
N VAL A 239 -27.99 9.35 -26.62
CA VAL A 239 -29.41 9.63 -26.69
C VAL A 239 -29.95 9.60 -25.26
N ALA A 240 -30.40 10.75 -24.77
CA ALA A 240 -31.06 10.89 -23.49
C ALA A 240 -32.57 10.87 -23.69
N PHE A 241 -33.26 10.08 -22.88
CA PHE A 241 -34.71 9.90 -22.94
C PHE A 241 -35.37 10.61 -21.76
N VAL A 242 -36.59 11.09 -21.97
CA VAL A 242 -37.41 11.65 -20.88
C VAL A 242 -37.75 10.54 -19.86
N ARG A 243 -38.08 9.34 -20.37
CA ARG A 243 -38.51 8.18 -19.59
C ARG A 243 -37.52 7.03 -19.71
N ARG A 244 -37.14 6.46 -18.56
CA ARG A 244 -36.28 5.26 -18.51
C ARG A 244 -36.90 4.06 -19.25
N ALA A 245 -38.21 3.89 -19.17
CA ALA A 245 -38.90 2.77 -19.81
C ALA A 245 -38.65 2.73 -21.32
N LYS A 246 -38.63 3.88 -21.99
CA LYS A 246 -38.37 3.98 -23.43
C LYS A 246 -36.93 3.62 -23.79
N ARG A 247 -35.98 4.02 -22.93
CA ARG A 247 -34.56 3.63 -23.03
C ARG A 247 -34.39 2.11 -22.85
N ASP A 248 -35.08 1.53 -21.87
CA ASP A 248 -35.04 0.08 -21.58
C ASP A 248 -35.64 -0.73 -22.75
N GLU A 249 -36.79 -0.31 -23.29
CA GLU A 249 -37.42 -0.86 -24.52
C GLU A 249 -36.42 -0.85 -25.69
N PHE A 250 -35.72 0.28 -25.89
CA PHE A 250 -34.74 0.43 -26.96
C PHE A 250 -33.58 -0.58 -26.86
N LEU A 251 -33.04 -0.77 -25.65
CA LEU A 251 -31.96 -1.73 -25.41
C LEU A 251 -32.42 -3.18 -25.57
N GLU A 252 -33.63 -3.50 -25.13
CA GLU A 252 -34.18 -4.86 -25.24
C GLU A 252 -34.43 -5.26 -26.70
N HIS A 253 -35.04 -4.37 -27.48
CA HIS A 253 -35.20 -4.55 -28.92
C HIS A 253 -33.85 -4.65 -29.63
N SER A 254 -32.86 -3.84 -29.25
CA SER A 254 -31.52 -3.95 -29.82
C SER A 254 -30.84 -5.30 -29.58
N ARG A 255 -31.13 -5.99 -28.47
CA ARG A 255 -30.51 -7.29 -28.15
C ARG A 255 -31.16 -8.45 -28.89
N SER A 256 -32.45 -8.34 -29.21
CA SER A 256 -33.23 -9.36 -29.93
C SER A 256 -33.19 -9.15 -31.44
N HIS A 257 -32.96 -7.91 -31.90
CA HIS A 257 -32.87 -7.57 -33.31
C HIS A 257 -31.55 -8.06 -33.95
N ARG A 258 -31.56 -8.27 -35.27
CA ARG A 258 -30.34 -8.56 -36.03
C ARG A 258 -29.33 -7.41 -35.88
N PRO A 259 -28.02 -7.67 -35.88
CA PRO A 259 -27.00 -6.62 -35.82
C PRO A 259 -27.22 -5.58 -36.91
N LEU A 260 -27.39 -4.32 -36.50
CA LEU A 260 -27.53 -3.19 -37.42
C LEU A 260 -26.16 -2.81 -37.98
N LYS A 261 -26.13 -2.38 -39.23
CA LYS A 261 -24.95 -1.80 -39.85
C LYS A 261 -25.12 -0.29 -40.03
N SER A 262 -24.02 0.46 -40.10
CA SER A 262 -24.11 1.92 -40.23
C SER A 262 -24.84 2.34 -41.50
N ARG A 263 -24.67 1.61 -42.61
CA ARG A 263 -25.41 1.82 -43.87
C ARG A 263 -26.93 1.67 -43.76
N ASP A 264 -27.42 0.96 -42.74
CA ASP A 264 -28.86 0.76 -42.55
C ASP A 264 -29.54 2.01 -41.97
N ILE A 265 -28.75 2.95 -41.43
CA ILE A 265 -29.19 4.15 -40.71
C ILE A 265 -28.72 5.43 -41.40
N VAL A 266 -27.48 5.44 -41.92
CA VAL A 266 -26.87 6.57 -42.61
C VAL A 266 -26.71 6.22 -44.09
N MET A 267 -27.13 7.12 -44.99
CA MET A 267 -27.09 6.89 -46.45
C MET A 267 -25.69 6.57 -46.96
N ASP A 268 -24.67 7.33 -46.53
CA ASP A 268 -23.25 7.09 -46.84
C ASP A 268 -22.55 6.26 -45.74
N GLY A 269 -23.32 5.43 -45.03
CA GLY A 269 -22.81 4.64 -43.91
C GLY A 269 -21.88 3.51 -44.36
N SER A 270 -20.87 3.23 -43.54
CA SER A 270 -19.97 2.08 -43.78
C SER A 270 -20.63 0.74 -43.40
N ASP A 271 -20.00 -0.38 -43.75
CA ASP A 271 -20.46 -1.73 -43.36
C ASP A 271 -20.17 -2.05 -41.87
N SER A 272 -19.76 -1.06 -41.07
CA SER A 272 -19.48 -1.23 -39.64
C SER A 272 -20.73 -1.58 -38.85
N THR A 273 -20.61 -2.55 -37.95
CA THR A 273 -21.68 -2.89 -37.00
C THR A 273 -21.94 -1.75 -36.03
N VAL A 274 -23.22 -1.46 -35.80
CA VAL A 274 -23.70 -0.49 -34.84
C VAL A 274 -23.97 -1.20 -33.52
N TYR A 275 -23.41 -0.64 -32.45
CA TYR A 275 -23.55 -1.18 -31.10
C TYR A 275 -24.35 -0.20 -30.24
N ILE A 276 -25.44 -0.68 -29.67
CA ILE A 276 -26.29 0.09 -28.76
C ILE A 276 -26.03 -0.43 -27.35
N ASN A 277 -25.57 0.47 -26.47
CA ASN A 277 -25.16 0.15 -25.11
C ASN A 277 -25.82 1.10 -24.10
N GLU A 278 -25.89 0.66 -22.85
CA GLU A 278 -26.17 1.56 -21.73
C GLU A 278 -25.04 2.58 -21.56
N ARG A 279 -25.38 3.82 -21.19
CA ARG A 279 -24.36 4.82 -20.90
C ARG A 279 -23.70 4.56 -19.55
N LEU A 280 -22.37 4.49 -19.54
CA LEU A 280 -21.58 4.28 -18.33
C LEU A 280 -20.73 5.49 -17.96
N THR A 281 -20.47 5.64 -16.67
CA THR A 281 -19.42 6.55 -16.16
C THR A 281 -18.05 6.14 -16.71
N SER A 282 -17.09 7.06 -16.65
CA SER A 282 -15.71 6.77 -17.07
C SER A 282 -15.13 5.57 -16.30
N ASP A 283 -15.34 5.54 -14.98
CA ASP A 283 -14.85 4.48 -14.11
C ASP A 283 -15.52 3.15 -14.42
N ASN A 284 -16.85 3.12 -14.59
CA ASN A 284 -17.55 1.89 -14.94
C ASN A 284 -17.20 1.40 -16.35
N ARG A 285 -16.94 2.30 -17.31
CA ARG A 285 -16.46 1.93 -18.65
C ARG A 285 -15.06 1.29 -18.57
N ARG A 286 -14.18 1.84 -17.73
CA ARG A 286 -12.85 1.25 -17.47
C ARG A 286 -13.00 -0.12 -16.78
N LEU A 287 -13.79 -0.19 -15.73
CA LEU A 287 -14.06 -1.43 -15.00
C LEU A 287 -14.65 -2.51 -15.91
N PHE A 288 -15.55 -2.15 -16.84
CA PHE A 288 -16.11 -3.11 -17.79
C PHE A 288 -15.06 -3.65 -18.77
N ARG A 289 -14.16 -2.78 -19.26
CA ARG A 289 -13.03 -3.21 -20.08
C ARG A 289 -12.13 -4.19 -19.33
N ASP A 290 -11.75 -3.84 -18.12
CA ASP A 290 -10.89 -4.66 -17.26
C ASP A 290 -11.58 -5.99 -16.92
N SER A 291 -12.89 -5.96 -16.65
CA SER A 291 -13.71 -7.15 -16.41
C SER A 291 -13.79 -8.07 -17.63
N ARG A 292 -13.86 -7.52 -18.86
CA ARG A 292 -13.81 -8.33 -20.09
C ARG A 292 -12.43 -8.99 -20.30
N LEU A 293 -11.35 -8.27 -20.00
CA LEU A 293 -10.01 -8.85 -20.05
C LEU A 293 -9.83 -9.95 -19.00
N PHE A 294 -10.31 -9.71 -17.79
CA PHE A 294 -10.35 -10.69 -16.71
C PHE A 294 -11.17 -11.92 -17.10
N ALA A 295 -12.36 -11.73 -17.67
CA ALA A 295 -13.24 -12.78 -18.15
C ALA A 295 -12.52 -13.70 -19.14
N LYS A 296 -11.88 -13.11 -20.16
CA LYS A 296 -11.13 -13.83 -21.18
C LYS A 296 -9.96 -14.61 -20.58
N LYS A 297 -9.21 -13.98 -19.65
CA LYS A 297 -8.06 -14.61 -18.99
C LYS A 297 -8.45 -15.80 -18.12
N HIS A 298 -9.62 -15.78 -17.49
CA HIS A 298 -10.07 -16.81 -16.55
C HIS A 298 -11.18 -17.72 -17.11
N GLY A 299 -11.42 -17.69 -18.42
CA GLY A 299 -12.37 -18.59 -19.09
C GLY A 299 -13.85 -18.34 -18.75
N TYR A 300 -14.23 -17.10 -18.44
CA TYR A 300 -15.65 -16.74 -18.34
C TYR A 300 -16.25 -16.58 -19.74
N LYS A 301 -17.33 -17.31 -20.02
CA LYS A 301 -18.01 -17.30 -21.32
C LYS A 301 -18.77 -15.99 -21.59
N TYR A 302 -19.34 -15.37 -20.56
CA TYR A 302 -20.16 -14.18 -20.70
C TYR A 302 -19.70 -13.03 -19.79
N CYS A 303 -19.71 -11.82 -20.35
CA CYS A 303 -19.49 -10.57 -19.63
C CYS A 303 -20.41 -9.49 -20.22
N TRP A 304 -21.37 -9.01 -19.43
CA TRP A 304 -22.37 -8.04 -19.89
C TRP A 304 -22.68 -7.00 -18.82
N ILE A 305 -23.38 -5.94 -19.24
CA ILE A 305 -23.84 -4.86 -18.38
C ILE A 305 -25.37 -4.92 -18.28
N ARG A 306 -25.90 -4.65 -17.09
CA ARG A 306 -27.33 -4.40 -16.89
C ARG A 306 -27.52 -3.39 -15.78
N ASN A 307 -28.23 -2.29 -16.06
CA ASN A 307 -28.49 -1.20 -15.13
C ASN A 307 -27.21 -0.61 -14.50
N GLY A 308 -26.14 -0.50 -15.29
CA GLY A 308 -24.83 -0.03 -14.82
C GLY A 308 -24.01 -1.05 -14.01
N PHE A 309 -24.54 -2.23 -13.71
CA PHE A 309 -23.80 -3.32 -13.06
C PHE A 309 -23.15 -4.24 -14.10
N ILE A 310 -21.95 -4.72 -13.79
CA ILE A 310 -21.18 -5.63 -14.64
C ILE A 310 -21.34 -7.05 -14.11
N PHE A 311 -21.73 -7.97 -14.98
CA PHE A 311 -21.95 -9.37 -14.66
C PHE A 311 -20.99 -10.26 -15.44
N LEU A 312 -20.49 -11.29 -14.77
CA LEU A 312 -19.61 -12.31 -15.32
C LEU A 312 -20.26 -13.68 -15.12
N ARG A 313 -20.20 -14.54 -16.13
CA ARG A 313 -20.73 -15.91 -16.03
C ARG A 313 -19.82 -16.91 -16.72
N LYS A 314 -19.50 -17.99 -16.00
CA LYS A 314 -18.51 -18.99 -16.42
C LYS A 314 -19.07 -20.00 -17.44
N GLY A 315 -20.32 -20.43 -17.30
CA GLY A 315 -20.96 -21.41 -18.17
C GLY A 315 -22.46 -21.18 -18.35
N ASP A 316 -23.14 -22.11 -19.03
CA ASP A 316 -24.54 -21.96 -19.44
C ASP A 316 -25.58 -22.33 -18.36
N TYR A 317 -25.15 -22.76 -17.17
CA TYR A 317 -26.04 -23.29 -16.12
C TYR A 317 -26.96 -22.22 -15.52
N LYS A 318 -28.27 -22.34 -15.79
CA LYS A 318 -29.34 -21.53 -15.22
C LYS A 318 -29.71 -22.12 -13.85
N ASP A 319 -28.86 -22.01 -12.85
CA ASP A 319 -29.32 -22.24 -11.48
C ASP A 319 -30.13 -21.03 -11.03
N ARG A 320 -31.44 -21.09 -11.32
CA ARG A 320 -32.42 -20.36 -10.54
C ARG A 320 -32.42 -20.99 -9.14
N SER A 321 -31.52 -20.55 -8.27
CA SER A 321 -31.76 -20.73 -6.84
C SER A 321 -32.89 -19.77 -6.47
N PRO A 322 -34.06 -20.27 -6.03
CA PRO A 322 -35.09 -19.42 -5.46
C PRO A 322 -34.57 -18.87 -4.13
N ALA A 323 -34.56 -17.55 -4.00
CA ALA A 323 -34.47 -16.86 -2.72
C ALA A 323 -35.82 -16.18 -2.47
#